data_AF-A0A940BT95-F1
#
_entry.id   AF-A0A940BT95-F1
#
_cell.length_a   1.000
_cell.length_b   1.000
_cell.length_c   1.000
_cell.angle_alpha   90.00
_cell.angle_beta   90.00
_cell.angle_gamma   90.00
#
_symmetry.space_group_name_H-M   'P 1'
#
loop_
_entity.id
_entity.type
_entity.pdbx_description
1 polymer ?
#
loop_
_entity_poly.entity_id
_entity_poly.type
_entity_poly.pdbx_seq_one_letter_code
_entity_poly.pdbx_strand_id
1 'polypeptide(L)'
;MKRLLSIAVALCGVLVASAEQLSVKTPVLVSGSASVEISLGNEHADLVAFQMDLTLPEGVGIERSNSMLSSRITDEEQVLTIGRLSANTYRLTSASFSLTPISGASGTLLALNLTSTGDFVNGEATVSNILFSTATSQAVTAPDVSFAIKTLYTLTYVLDGEIYTTETLEYGAEIVMPIIPGLEDYTIWEDVPETMPASDITVYGKGKEIIDSLNEVKSEKYDNAVYDLSGGRVNSSFFTLHSSFKKRGINIIRYSDGTTRKVIIK
;
A
#
# COMPACT_ATOMS: atom_id res chain seq x y z
N MET A 1 -12.90 5.48 78.70
CA MET A 1 -13.55 4.60 77.71
C MET A 1 -13.52 5.25 76.34
N LYS A 2 -12.74 4.71 75.40
CA LYS A 2 -12.94 4.68 73.93
C LYS A 2 -11.67 4.08 73.32
N ARG A 3 -11.69 2.79 73.04
CA ARG A 3 -10.67 2.10 72.24
C ARG A 3 -11.06 2.33 70.78
N LEU A 4 -10.22 3.04 70.02
CA LEU A 4 -10.36 3.07 68.56
C LEU A 4 -9.80 1.76 68.00
N LEU A 5 -10.69 0.94 67.44
CA LEU A 5 -10.34 -0.24 66.66
C LEU A 5 -10.15 0.24 65.22
N SER A 6 -8.91 0.38 64.77
CA SER A 6 -8.62 0.68 63.37
C SER A 6 -8.84 -0.59 62.55
N ILE A 7 -9.97 -0.66 61.84
CA ILE A 7 -10.25 -1.69 60.84
C ILE A 7 -9.42 -1.33 59.60
N ALA A 8 -8.33 -2.06 59.36
CA ALA A 8 -7.64 -2.03 58.08
C ALA A 8 -8.51 -2.78 57.06
N VAL A 9 -9.34 -2.05 56.32
CA VAL A 9 -9.95 -2.57 55.10
C VAL A 9 -8.82 -2.61 54.07
N ALA A 10 -8.25 -3.79 53.86
CA ALA A 10 -7.44 -4.04 52.69
C ALA A 10 -8.37 -3.95 51.47
N LEU A 11 -8.43 -2.76 50.88
CA LEU A 11 -8.98 -2.57 49.56
C LEU A 11 -8.06 -3.35 48.62
N CYS A 12 -8.40 -4.62 48.36
CA CYS A 12 -7.83 -5.39 47.27
C CYS A 12 -8.35 -4.74 45.99
N GLY A 13 -7.72 -3.62 45.63
CA GLY A 13 -7.82 -3.10 44.27
C GLY A 13 -7.29 -4.21 43.39
N VAL A 14 -8.16 -4.75 42.54
CA VAL A 14 -7.71 -5.47 41.36
C VAL A 14 -6.73 -4.53 40.68
N LEU A 15 -5.44 -4.86 40.72
CA LEU A 15 -4.47 -4.28 39.82
C LEU A 15 -4.95 -4.70 38.44
N VAL A 16 -5.71 -3.84 37.78
CA VAL A 16 -5.88 -3.94 36.33
C VAL A 16 -4.54 -3.50 35.78
N ALA A 17 -3.66 -4.48 35.58
CA ALA A 17 -2.47 -4.32 34.79
C ALA A 17 -2.90 -3.85 33.40
N SER A 18 -2.64 -2.57 33.14
CA SER A 18 -2.63 -1.94 31.82
C SER A 18 -1.15 -1.82 31.46
N ALA A 19 -0.62 -2.27 30.33
CA ALA A 19 -1.24 -2.46 29.03
C ALA A 19 -0.57 -3.58 28.20
N GLU A 20 -1.23 -4.73 28.06
CA GLU A 20 -1.07 -5.55 26.86
C GLU A 20 -1.61 -4.76 25.66
N GLN A 21 -0.71 -4.17 24.88
CA GLN A 21 -1.10 -3.39 23.73
C GLN A 21 -1.10 -4.28 22.49
N LEU A 22 -2.28 -4.56 21.96
CA LEU A 22 -2.41 -5.04 20.59
C LEU A 22 -2.31 -3.86 19.62
N SER A 23 -1.64 -4.09 18.51
CA SER A 23 -1.62 -3.19 17.36
C SER A 23 -1.77 -4.00 16.08
N VAL A 24 -2.38 -3.39 15.07
CA VAL A 24 -2.58 -4.01 13.77
C VAL A 24 -1.83 -3.19 12.74
N LYS A 25 -0.99 -3.85 11.94
CA LYS A 25 -0.42 -3.22 10.76
C LYS A 25 -1.50 -3.19 9.69
N THR A 26 -1.90 -1.98 9.29
CA THR A 26 -2.94 -1.74 8.29
C THR A 26 -2.66 -2.55 7.01
N PRO A 27 -3.53 -3.52 6.66
CA PRO A 27 -3.35 -4.29 5.45
C PRO A 27 -3.74 -3.47 4.24
N VAL A 28 -3.05 -3.72 3.14
CA VAL A 28 -3.35 -3.11 1.84
C VAL A 28 -3.61 -4.23 0.84
N LEU A 29 -4.81 -4.24 0.28
CA LEU A 29 -5.23 -5.21 -0.72
C LEU A 29 -4.60 -4.84 -2.07
N VAL A 30 -3.78 -5.76 -2.57
CA VAL A 30 -3.20 -5.69 -3.92
C VAL A 30 -3.79 -6.86 -4.70
N SER A 31 -4.52 -6.55 -5.77
CA SER A 31 -5.20 -7.56 -6.60
C SER A 31 -6.15 -8.47 -5.80
N GLY A 32 -6.80 -7.90 -4.77
CA GLY A 32 -7.79 -8.58 -3.97
C GLY A 32 -7.27 -9.40 -2.78
N SER A 33 -5.96 -9.40 -2.52
CA SER A 33 -5.35 -10.12 -1.40
C SER A 33 -4.44 -9.24 -0.54
N ALA A 34 -4.37 -9.49 0.77
CA ALA A 34 -3.50 -8.80 1.72
C ALA A 34 -3.07 -9.71 2.87
N SER A 35 -1.93 -9.40 3.50
CA SER A 35 -1.56 -9.96 4.80
C SER A 35 -1.83 -8.92 5.88
N VAL A 36 -2.59 -9.29 6.91
CA VAL A 36 -2.77 -8.49 8.13
C VAL A 36 -1.94 -9.08 9.26
N GLU A 37 -1.05 -8.27 9.82
CA GLU A 37 -0.21 -8.64 10.95
C GLU A 37 -0.78 -8.03 12.22
N ILE A 38 -1.18 -8.89 13.16
CA ILE A 38 -1.59 -8.48 14.50
C ILE A 38 -0.37 -8.64 15.41
N SER A 39 0.07 -7.53 16.01
CA SER A 39 1.21 -7.45 16.90
C SER A 39 0.77 -7.26 18.35
N LEU A 40 1.55 -7.80 19.27
CA LEU A 40 1.31 -7.76 20.71
C LEU A 40 2.54 -7.21 21.42
N GLY A 41 2.37 -6.17 22.23
CA GLY A 41 3.27 -5.89 23.36
C GLY A 41 2.82 -6.70 24.57
N ASN A 42 3.68 -7.56 25.11
CA ASN A 42 3.41 -8.31 26.34
C ASN A 42 4.40 -7.90 27.42
N GLU A 43 4.11 -6.78 28.07
CA GLU A 43 4.86 -6.41 29.28
C GLU A 43 4.71 -7.49 30.36
N HIS A 44 3.59 -8.24 30.37
CA HIS A 44 3.46 -9.48 31.12
C HIS A 44 4.06 -10.67 30.35
N ALA A 45 5.15 -11.20 30.89
CA ALA A 45 5.97 -12.21 30.23
C ALA A 45 5.39 -13.65 30.23
N ASP A 46 4.20 -13.88 30.80
CA ASP A 46 3.65 -15.21 31.04
C ASP A 46 2.32 -15.49 30.32
N LEU A 47 1.97 -14.73 29.27
CA LEU A 47 0.81 -15.00 28.42
C LEU A 47 1.01 -16.31 27.64
N VAL A 48 0.05 -17.24 27.71
CA VAL A 48 0.14 -18.58 27.09
C VAL A 48 -0.99 -18.87 26.10
N ALA A 49 -2.06 -18.07 26.12
CA ALA A 49 -3.22 -18.26 25.27
C ALA A 49 -3.89 -16.93 24.94
N PHE A 50 -4.62 -16.91 23.83
CA PHE A 50 -5.46 -15.78 23.44
C PHE A 50 -6.75 -16.20 22.77
N GLN A 51 -7.75 -15.35 22.90
CA GLN A 51 -8.98 -15.30 22.14
C GLN A 51 -9.21 -13.85 21.68
N MET A 52 -9.65 -13.67 20.45
CA MET A 52 -10.15 -12.38 19.97
C MET A 52 -11.14 -12.57 18.83
N ASP A 53 -12.00 -11.59 18.61
CA ASP A 53 -12.95 -11.54 17.51
C ASP A 53 -12.50 -10.52 16.48
N LEU A 54 -12.28 -10.96 15.25
CA LEU A 54 -12.01 -10.11 14.10
C LEU A 54 -13.29 -9.94 13.27
N THR A 55 -13.83 -8.73 13.25
CA THR A 55 -14.92 -8.35 12.34
C THR A 55 -14.32 -7.64 11.13
N LEU A 56 -14.57 -8.19 9.94
CA LEU A 56 -14.13 -7.65 8.67
C LEU A 56 -15.27 -6.87 7.99
N PRO A 57 -14.98 -5.94 7.08
CA PRO A 57 -16.00 -5.34 6.23
C PRO A 57 -16.60 -6.38 5.28
N GLU A 58 -17.80 -6.08 4.76
CA GLU A 58 -18.44 -6.92 3.75
C GLU A 58 -17.54 -7.09 2.52
N GLY A 59 -17.57 -8.27 1.90
CA GLY A 59 -16.70 -8.61 0.77
C GLY A 59 -15.30 -9.08 1.16
N VAL A 60 -14.86 -8.92 2.43
CA VAL A 60 -13.54 -9.39 2.88
C VAL A 60 -13.65 -10.67 3.72
N GLY A 61 -12.80 -11.65 3.41
CA GLY A 61 -12.72 -12.94 4.09
C GLY A 61 -11.28 -13.34 4.46
N ILE A 62 -11.15 -14.42 5.23
CA ILE A 62 -9.85 -14.97 5.66
C ILE A 62 -9.53 -16.26 4.90
N GLU A 63 -8.39 -16.29 4.24
CA GLU A 63 -7.78 -17.51 3.71
C GLU A 63 -7.07 -18.27 4.84
N ARG A 64 -7.81 -19.20 5.45
CA ARG A 64 -7.39 -19.89 6.68
C ARG A 64 -6.11 -20.70 6.52
N SER A 65 -5.94 -21.41 5.40
CA SER A 65 -4.78 -22.29 5.16
C SER A 65 -3.45 -21.54 5.13
N ASN A 66 -3.49 -20.25 4.79
CA ASN A 66 -2.29 -19.42 4.69
C ASN A 66 -2.11 -18.53 5.93
N SER A 67 -3.05 -18.56 6.88
CA SER A 67 -2.97 -17.76 8.11
C SER A 67 -2.21 -18.54 9.20
N MET A 68 -1.30 -17.89 9.92
CA MET A 68 -0.38 -18.58 10.84
C MET A 68 -0.06 -17.77 12.11
N LEU A 69 0.30 -18.49 13.17
CA LEU A 69 0.98 -17.92 14.33
C LEU A 69 2.40 -17.48 13.93
N SER A 70 2.93 -16.48 14.62
CA SER A 70 4.32 -16.06 14.41
C SER A 70 5.30 -17.01 15.09
N SER A 71 6.59 -16.83 14.79
CA SER A 71 7.68 -17.51 15.48
C SER A 71 7.80 -17.16 16.97
N ARG A 72 6.98 -16.24 17.49
CA ARG A 72 6.93 -15.97 18.94
C ARG A 72 6.26 -17.10 19.71
N ILE A 73 5.43 -17.90 19.04
CA ILE A 73 4.82 -19.10 19.58
C ILE A 73 5.82 -20.24 19.43
N THR A 74 6.41 -20.66 20.54
CA THR A 74 7.46 -21.69 20.57
C THR A 74 6.96 -23.07 20.99
N ASP A 75 5.71 -23.18 21.41
CA ASP A 75 5.05 -24.47 21.62
C ASP A 75 4.64 -25.04 20.25
N GLU A 76 5.33 -26.11 19.83
CA GLU A 76 5.14 -26.72 18.50
C GLU A 76 3.74 -27.33 18.30
N GLU A 77 3.02 -27.63 19.38
CA GLU A 77 1.65 -28.17 19.33
C GLU A 77 0.59 -27.06 19.32
N GLN A 78 0.98 -25.82 19.60
CA GLN A 78 0.05 -24.69 19.64
C GLN A 78 -0.35 -24.26 18.23
N VAL A 79 -1.65 -24.31 17.94
CA VAL A 79 -2.22 -23.97 16.64
C VAL A 79 -3.10 -22.72 16.68
N LEU A 80 -3.22 -22.04 15.54
CA LEU A 80 -4.22 -20.98 15.35
C LEU A 80 -5.54 -21.62 14.89
N THR A 81 -6.59 -21.39 15.64
CA THR A 81 -7.96 -21.74 15.26
C THR A 81 -8.70 -20.50 14.79
N ILE A 82 -9.35 -20.58 13.62
CA ILE A 82 -10.14 -19.50 13.02
C ILE A 82 -11.59 -19.98 12.81
N GLY A 83 -12.41 -19.79 13.84
CA GLY A 83 -13.84 -20.09 13.81
C GLY A 83 -14.64 -18.96 13.17
N ARG A 84 -15.71 -19.27 12.42
CA ARG A 84 -16.63 -18.25 11.90
C ARG A 84 -17.81 -18.08 12.87
N LEU A 85 -18.05 -16.87 13.37
CA LEU A 85 -19.17 -16.57 14.26
C LEU A 85 -20.39 -16.05 13.50
N SER A 86 -20.15 -15.26 12.46
CA SER A 86 -21.17 -14.64 11.61
C SER A 86 -20.67 -14.52 10.16
N ALA A 87 -21.39 -13.80 9.29
CA ALA A 87 -20.97 -13.59 7.92
C ALA A 87 -19.56 -12.97 7.82
N ASN A 88 -19.24 -11.99 8.66
CA ASN A 88 -18.00 -11.21 8.59
C ASN A 88 -17.19 -11.20 9.90
N THR A 89 -17.66 -11.87 10.95
CA THR A 89 -16.93 -11.98 12.22
C THR A 89 -16.34 -13.38 12.41
N TYR A 90 -15.06 -13.41 12.79
CA TYR A 90 -14.26 -14.61 13.01
C TYR A 90 -13.70 -14.61 14.42
N ARG A 91 -13.73 -15.75 15.10
CA ARG A 91 -13.02 -15.97 16.35
C ARG A 91 -11.65 -16.55 16.08
N LEU A 92 -10.62 -15.87 16.56
CA LEU A 92 -9.24 -16.33 16.56
C LEU A 92 -8.93 -16.87 17.96
N THR A 93 -8.40 -18.08 18.04
CA THR A 93 -8.04 -18.69 19.33
C THR A 93 -6.78 -19.51 19.19
N SER A 94 -5.92 -19.42 20.19
CA SER A 94 -4.73 -20.26 20.31
C SER A 94 -4.35 -20.40 21.78
N ALA A 95 -3.89 -21.58 22.18
CA ALA A 95 -3.48 -21.85 23.55
C ALA A 95 -2.32 -22.85 23.59
N SER A 96 -1.33 -22.57 24.45
CA SER A 96 -0.32 -23.55 24.84
C SER A 96 -0.86 -24.42 25.97
N PHE A 97 -0.92 -25.73 25.73
CA PHE A 97 -1.29 -26.70 26.77
C PHE A 97 -0.10 -27.06 27.67
N SER A 98 1.13 -26.75 27.23
CA SER A 98 2.35 -26.86 28.04
C SER A 98 2.60 -25.62 28.92
N LEU A 99 1.71 -24.61 28.86
CA LEU A 99 1.85 -23.30 29.52
C LEU A 99 3.15 -22.57 29.12
N THR A 100 3.61 -22.78 27.89
CA THR A 100 4.78 -22.09 27.33
C THR A 100 4.40 -20.64 26.98
N PRO A 101 5.06 -19.63 27.57
CA PRO A 101 4.73 -18.24 27.29
C PRO A 101 5.08 -17.80 25.86
N ILE A 102 4.33 -16.82 25.35
CA ILE A 102 4.65 -16.11 24.11
C ILE A 102 6.01 -15.43 24.29
N SER A 103 6.98 -15.77 23.43
CA SER A 103 8.35 -15.28 23.56
C SER A 103 8.51 -13.81 23.14
N GLY A 104 9.56 -13.15 23.66
CA GLY A 104 9.83 -11.72 23.40
C GLY A 104 8.86 -10.79 24.12
N ALA A 105 9.20 -9.49 24.21
CA ALA A 105 8.40 -8.46 24.87
C ALA A 105 7.41 -7.73 23.93
N SER A 106 7.67 -7.78 22.62
CA SER A 106 6.76 -7.22 21.61
C SER A 106 7.00 -7.82 20.23
N GLY A 107 6.03 -7.67 19.33
CA GLY A 107 6.12 -8.06 17.91
C GLY A 107 4.90 -8.82 17.39
N THR A 108 4.95 -9.25 16.14
CA THR A 108 3.87 -9.99 15.47
C THR A 108 3.47 -11.22 16.27
N LEU A 109 2.19 -11.35 16.59
CA LEU A 109 1.60 -12.51 17.26
C LEU A 109 1.09 -13.53 16.23
N LEU A 110 0.42 -13.03 15.19
CA LEU A 110 -0.15 -13.83 14.11
C LEU A 110 -0.28 -13.00 12.84
N ALA A 111 -0.29 -13.69 11.70
CA ALA A 111 -0.54 -13.11 10.39
C ALA A 111 -1.75 -13.82 9.76
N LEU A 112 -2.71 -13.04 9.28
CA LEU A 112 -3.87 -13.58 8.55
C LEU A 112 -3.79 -13.16 7.09
N ASN A 113 -4.09 -14.10 6.20
CA ASN A 113 -4.25 -13.79 4.79
C ASN A 113 -5.71 -13.42 4.53
N LEU A 114 -5.92 -12.21 4.02
CA LEU A 114 -7.22 -11.67 3.65
C LEU A 114 -7.43 -11.80 2.15
N THR A 115 -8.67 -12.04 1.78
CA THR A 115 -9.16 -12.05 0.40
C THR A 115 -10.36 -11.13 0.31
N SER A 116 -10.58 -10.52 -0.85
CA SER A 116 -11.70 -9.62 -1.09
C SER A 116 -12.43 -9.96 -2.38
N THR A 117 -13.73 -9.66 -2.42
CA THR A 117 -14.52 -9.70 -3.65
C THR A 117 -14.12 -8.55 -4.57
N GLY A 118 -14.34 -8.70 -5.89
CA GLY A 118 -13.91 -7.71 -6.87
C GLY A 118 -14.62 -6.35 -6.79
N ASP A 119 -15.75 -6.29 -6.07
CA ASP A 119 -16.53 -5.09 -5.78
C ASP A 119 -16.16 -4.44 -4.44
N PHE A 120 -15.26 -5.03 -3.65
CA PHE A 120 -14.76 -4.41 -2.44
C PHE A 120 -13.87 -3.20 -2.78
N VAL A 121 -14.10 -2.10 -2.09
CA VAL A 121 -13.39 -0.83 -2.32
C VAL A 121 -12.54 -0.47 -1.10
N ASN A 122 -13.19 -0.22 0.03
CA ASN A 122 -12.57 0.09 1.30
C ASN A 122 -13.52 -0.28 2.44
N GLY A 123 -12.98 -0.41 3.64
CA GLY A 123 -13.79 -0.69 4.82
C GLY A 123 -12.97 -0.64 6.10
N GLU A 124 -13.68 -0.63 7.22
CA GLU A 124 -13.09 -0.70 8.54
C GLU A 124 -13.24 -2.12 9.10
N ALA A 125 -12.20 -2.60 9.77
CA ALA A 125 -12.19 -3.84 10.50
C ALA A 125 -11.92 -3.58 11.98
N THR A 126 -12.41 -4.48 12.83
CA THR A 126 -12.24 -4.36 14.29
C THR A 126 -11.78 -5.67 14.89
N VAL A 127 -10.78 -5.59 15.77
CA VAL A 127 -10.42 -6.65 16.71
C VAL A 127 -11.08 -6.30 18.04
N SER A 128 -11.91 -7.19 18.56
CA SER A 128 -12.69 -6.98 19.77
C SER A 128 -12.73 -8.25 20.63
N ASN A 129 -13.33 -8.16 21.82
CA ASN A 129 -13.49 -9.31 22.73
C ASN A 129 -12.14 -10.00 23.00
N ILE A 130 -11.13 -9.18 23.26
CA ILE A 130 -9.74 -9.60 23.34
C ILE A 130 -9.44 -10.08 24.75
N LEU A 131 -9.05 -11.35 24.84
CA LEU A 131 -8.72 -12.02 26.08
C LEU A 131 -7.42 -12.80 25.92
N PHE A 132 -6.50 -12.62 26.84
CA PHE A 132 -5.34 -13.47 27.04
C PHE A 132 -5.48 -14.25 28.34
N SER A 133 -4.76 -15.35 28.43
CA SER A 133 -4.59 -16.09 29.69
C SER A 133 -3.12 -16.21 30.03
N THR A 134 -2.79 -16.03 31.31
CA THR A 134 -1.45 -16.25 31.83
C THR A 134 -1.23 -17.73 32.19
N ALA A 135 0.03 -18.14 32.34
CA ALA A 135 0.40 -19.47 32.86
C ALA A 135 -0.18 -19.75 34.27
N THR A 136 -0.52 -18.69 35.01
CA THR A 136 -1.15 -18.74 36.35
C THR A 136 -2.68 -18.69 36.31
N SER A 137 -3.30 -18.87 35.13
CA SER A 137 -4.76 -18.85 34.93
C SER A 137 -5.42 -17.51 35.25
N GLN A 138 -4.71 -16.40 35.05
CA GLN A 138 -5.29 -15.06 35.11
C GLN A 138 -5.76 -14.62 33.73
N ALA A 139 -6.94 -14.02 33.69
CA ALA A 139 -7.50 -13.38 32.50
C ALA A 139 -6.93 -11.97 32.35
N VAL A 140 -6.43 -11.66 31.16
CA VAL A 140 -5.91 -10.33 30.81
C VAL A 140 -6.69 -9.82 29.60
N THR A 141 -7.32 -8.65 29.70
CA THR A 141 -8.12 -8.06 28.62
C THR A 141 -7.37 -6.93 27.94
N ALA A 142 -7.53 -6.78 26.63
CA ALA A 142 -7.01 -5.64 25.88
C ALA A 142 -8.16 -4.82 25.27
N PRO A 143 -7.98 -3.50 25.05
CA PRO A 143 -8.97 -2.68 24.38
C PRO A 143 -9.15 -3.09 22.91
N ASP A 144 -10.34 -2.81 22.38
CA ASP A 144 -10.64 -3.03 20.96
C ASP A 144 -9.71 -2.21 20.06
N VAL A 145 -9.37 -2.76 18.90
CA VAL A 145 -8.51 -2.13 17.89
C VAL A 145 -9.25 -2.03 16.58
N SER A 146 -9.40 -0.82 16.04
CA SER A 146 -9.98 -0.58 14.71
C SER A 146 -8.89 -0.24 13.71
N PHE A 147 -9.04 -0.71 12.47
CA PHE A 147 -8.10 -0.44 11.40
C PHE A 147 -8.78 -0.46 10.03
N ALA A 148 -8.28 0.39 9.13
CA ALA A 148 -8.76 0.44 7.76
C ALA A 148 -8.23 -0.73 6.93
N ILE A 149 -9.04 -1.21 6.00
CA ILE A 149 -8.65 -2.09 4.90
C ILE A 149 -8.81 -1.27 3.62
N LYS A 150 -7.69 -1.06 2.92
CA LYS A 150 -7.64 -0.24 1.72
C LYS A 150 -7.31 -1.08 0.50
N THR A 151 -7.82 -0.66 -0.65
CA THR A 151 -7.53 -1.28 -1.95
C THR A 151 -6.67 -0.35 -2.78
N LEU A 152 -5.65 -0.92 -3.43
CA LEU A 152 -4.79 -0.23 -4.38
C LEU A 152 -5.11 -0.68 -5.81
N TYR A 153 -5.03 0.27 -6.74
CA TYR A 153 -5.19 0.04 -8.17
C TYR A 153 -3.99 0.59 -8.93
N THR A 154 -3.72 0.02 -10.10
CA THR A 154 -2.61 0.40 -10.98
C THR A 154 -3.06 1.44 -11.99
N LEU A 155 -2.35 2.56 -12.05
CA LEU A 155 -2.49 3.61 -13.05
C LEU A 155 -1.30 3.54 -14.01
N THR A 156 -1.59 3.33 -15.29
CA THR A 156 -0.57 3.30 -16.36
C THR A 156 -0.68 4.55 -17.22
N TYR A 157 0.43 5.27 -17.37
CA TYR A 157 0.54 6.40 -18.29
C TYR A 157 1.19 5.94 -19.59
N VAL A 158 0.49 6.13 -20.71
CA VAL A 158 0.99 5.81 -22.05
C VAL A 158 1.18 7.09 -22.83
N LEU A 159 2.39 7.38 -23.31
CA LEU A 159 2.68 8.54 -24.15
C LEU A 159 3.02 8.09 -25.57
N ASP A 160 2.33 8.66 -26.56
CA ASP A 160 2.59 8.39 -28.00
C ASP A 160 2.60 6.88 -28.36
N GLY A 161 1.87 6.06 -27.59
CA GLY A 161 1.73 4.61 -27.79
C GLY A 161 2.71 3.74 -27.00
N GLU A 162 3.63 4.32 -26.22
CA GLU A 162 4.54 3.58 -25.34
C GLU A 162 4.25 3.87 -23.86
N ILE A 163 4.44 2.87 -23.00
CA ILE A 163 4.29 3.04 -21.55
C ILE A 163 5.37 4.01 -21.07
N TYR A 164 4.94 5.15 -20.52
CA TYR A 164 5.83 6.16 -19.94
C TYR A 164 6.17 5.81 -18.49
N THR A 165 5.15 5.57 -17.66
CA THR A 165 5.32 5.16 -16.27
C THR A 165 4.06 4.46 -15.73
N THR A 166 4.20 3.78 -14.60
CA THR A 166 3.13 3.11 -13.87
C THR A 166 3.21 3.48 -12.40
N GLU A 167 2.08 3.74 -11.78
CA GLU A 167 1.96 4.05 -10.36
C GLU A 167 0.83 3.25 -9.72
N THR A 168 0.93 3.04 -8.41
CA THR A 168 -0.09 2.32 -7.64
C THR A 168 -0.70 3.28 -6.63
N LEU A 169 -2.01 3.50 -6.73
CA LEU A 169 -2.74 4.50 -5.93
C LEU A 169 -3.90 3.87 -5.16
N GLU A 170 -4.22 4.44 -4.00
CA GLU A 170 -5.43 4.07 -3.23
C GLU A 170 -6.69 4.50 -3.99
N TYR A 171 -7.77 3.74 -3.84
CA TYR A 171 -9.09 4.17 -4.28
C TYR A 171 -9.39 5.61 -3.81
N GLY A 172 -9.87 6.43 -4.73
CA GLY A 172 -10.26 7.81 -4.45
C GLY A 172 -9.09 8.79 -4.26
N ALA A 173 -7.84 8.33 -4.39
CA ALA A 173 -6.69 9.23 -4.40
C ALA A 173 -6.74 10.17 -5.61
N GLU A 174 -6.35 11.43 -5.43
CA GLU A 174 -6.24 12.41 -6.52
C GLU A 174 -5.18 11.96 -7.54
N ILE A 175 -5.51 12.02 -8.83
CA ILE A 175 -4.57 11.67 -9.90
C ILE A 175 -3.81 12.92 -10.33
N VAL A 176 -2.50 12.90 -10.13
CA VAL A 176 -1.60 13.97 -10.57
C VAL A 176 -0.92 13.56 -11.86
N MET A 177 -1.16 14.31 -12.93
CA MET A 177 -0.54 14.06 -14.23
C MET A 177 0.98 14.28 -14.18
N PRO A 178 1.79 13.38 -14.78
CA PRO A 178 3.23 13.54 -14.78
C PRO A 178 3.67 14.68 -15.70
N ILE A 179 4.67 15.43 -15.23
CA ILE A 179 5.33 16.49 -16.00
C ILE A 179 6.48 15.86 -16.78
N ILE A 180 6.44 15.97 -18.11
CA ILE A 180 7.49 15.42 -18.97
C ILE A 180 8.55 16.48 -19.24
N PRO A 181 9.82 16.28 -18.83
CA PRO A 181 10.88 17.26 -19.05
C PRO A 181 11.03 17.66 -20.52
N GLY A 182 10.94 18.96 -20.79
CA GLY A 182 11.03 19.54 -22.14
C GLY A 182 9.76 19.45 -22.99
N LEU A 183 8.65 18.91 -22.45
CA LEU A 183 7.34 18.80 -23.09
C LEU A 183 6.18 19.21 -22.17
N GLU A 184 6.47 20.04 -21.18
CA GLU A 184 5.55 20.44 -20.11
C GLU A 184 4.28 21.08 -20.69
N ASP A 185 4.43 22.00 -21.65
CA ASP A 185 3.32 22.69 -22.32
C ASP A 185 2.80 21.97 -23.59
N TYR A 186 3.36 20.79 -23.89
CA TYR A 186 3.16 20.08 -25.15
C TYR A 186 2.61 18.67 -24.98
N THR A 187 2.31 18.25 -23.76
CA THR A 187 1.71 16.95 -23.47
C THR A 187 0.27 17.17 -23.02
N ILE A 188 -0.67 16.53 -23.68
CA ILE A 188 -2.08 16.52 -23.28
C ILE A 188 -2.45 15.08 -22.93
N TRP A 189 -2.90 14.87 -21.70
CA TRP A 189 -3.46 13.61 -21.24
C TRP A 189 -4.97 13.60 -21.51
N GLU A 190 -5.46 12.54 -22.13
CA GLU A 190 -6.86 12.34 -22.51
C GLU A 190 -7.56 11.47 -21.46
N ASP A 191 -8.83 11.78 -21.19
CA ASP A 191 -9.74 11.01 -20.32
C ASP A 191 -9.20 10.68 -18.92
N VAL A 192 -8.43 11.60 -18.32
CA VAL A 192 -7.93 11.45 -16.95
C VAL A 192 -9.08 11.63 -15.95
N PRO A 193 -9.41 10.62 -15.12
CA PRO A 193 -10.35 10.83 -14.04
C PRO A 193 -9.73 11.72 -12.95
N GLU A 194 -10.57 12.45 -12.22
CA GLU A 194 -10.10 13.33 -11.13
C GLU A 194 -9.50 12.52 -9.97
N THR A 195 -10.06 11.34 -9.71
CA THR A 195 -9.61 10.43 -8.64
C THR A 195 -9.49 9.00 -9.13
N MET A 196 -8.68 8.20 -8.42
CA MET A 196 -8.44 6.80 -8.74
C MET A 196 -9.73 5.98 -8.62
N PRO A 197 -10.22 5.36 -9.70
CA PRO A 197 -11.44 4.56 -9.66
C PRO A 197 -11.19 3.20 -9.01
N ALA A 198 -12.25 2.43 -8.81
CA ALA A 198 -12.21 1.07 -8.28
C ALA A 198 -11.74 0.03 -9.33
N SER A 199 -10.76 0.38 -10.15
CA SER A 199 -10.18 -0.49 -11.19
C SER A 199 -8.84 0.03 -11.65
N ASP A 200 -8.00 -0.87 -12.18
CA ASP A 200 -6.81 -0.46 -12.91
C ASP A 200 -7.22 0.37 -14.14
N ILE A 201 -6.47 1.43 -14.42
CA ILE A 201 -6.73 2.32 -15.55
C ILE A 201 -5.47 2.65 -16.33
N THR A 202 -5.67 2.93 -17.61
CA THR A 202 -4.62 3.43 -18.50
C THR A 202 -5.04 4.79 -19.02
N VAL A 203 -4.18 5.78 -18.82
CA VAL A 203 -4.36 7.15 -19.29
C VAL A 203 -3.42 7.40 -20.45
N TYR A 204 -3.95 8.01 -21.52
CA TYR A 204 -3.22 8.21 -22.77
C TYR A 204 -2.83 9.66 -22.95
N GLY A 205 -1.54 9.90 -23.12
CA GLY A 205 -0.96 11.19 -23.45
C GLY A 205 -0.57 11.23 -24.93
N LYS A 206 -0.76 12.39 -25.55
CA LYS A 206 -0.18 12.69 -26.87
C LYS A 206 0.73 13.90 -26.77
N GLY A 207 1.92 13.78 -27.36
CA GLY A 207 2.72 14.95 -27.68
C GLY A 207 2.02 15.78 -28.75
N LYS A 208 1.85 17.08 -28.53
CA LYS A 208 1.34 18.00 -29.54
C LYS A 208 2.26 17.95 -30.77
N GLU A 209 1.74 17.43 -31.90
CA GLU A 209 2.44 17.47 -33.18
C GLU A 209 2.63 18.94 -33.59
N ILE A 210 3.88 19.40 -33.68
CA ILE A 210 4.21 20.63 -34.40
C ILE A 210 4.45 20.22 -35.86
N ILE A 211 3.39 20.18 -36.67
CA ILE A 211 3.52 20.21 -38.14
C ILE A 211 3.56 21.67 -38.55
N ASP A 212 4.68 22.35 -38.28
CA ASP A 212 4.96 23.61 -38.94
C ASP A 212 5.59 23.27 -40.28
N SER A 213 4.76 23.29 -41.33
CA SER A 213 5.08 23.17 -42.75
C SER A 213 6.58 23.29 -43.07
N LEU A 214 7.26 22.14 -43.17
CA LEU A 214 8.68 22.00 -43.46
C LEU A 214 8.97 22.19 -44.96
N ASN A 215 8.34 23.16 -45.60
CA ASN A 215 8.44 23.37 -47.06
C ASN A 215 9.34 24.54 -47.48
N GLU A 216 9.87 25.36 -46.57
CA GLU A 216 10.88 26.36 -46.93
C GLU A 216 11.89 26.60 -45.79
N VAL A 217 12.84 25.69 -45.61
CA VAL A 217 14.06 26.02 -44.85
C VAL A 217 15.20 26.18 -45.84
N LYS A 218 15.50 27.44 -46.18
CA LYS A 218 16.72 27.79 -46.92
C LYS A 218 17.94 27.53 -46.03
N SER A 219 18.95 26.95 -46.66
CA SER A 219 20.20 26.46 -46.08
C SER A 219 20.89 27.45 -45.13
N GLU A 220 20.84 27.18 -43.82
CA GLU A 220 21.85 27.67 -42.87
C GLU A 220 22.22 26.55 -41.88
N LYS A 221 23.40 26.67 -41.29
CA LYS A 221 24.07 25.63 -40.50
C LYS A 221 23.43 25.55 -39.11
N TYR A 222 22.98 24.35 -38.68
CA TYR A 222 22.27 24.16 -37.40
C TYR A 222 23.07 23.30 -36.41
N ASP A 223 22.85 23.55 -35.12
CA ASP A 223 23.27 22.69 -34.02
C ASP A 223 22.10 21.77 -33.67
N ASN A 224 22.28 20.45 -33.81
CA ASN A 224 21.20 19.47 -33.71
C ASN A 224 21.49 18.51 -32.54
N ALA A 225 20.57 18.38 -31.60
CA ALA A 225 20.66 17.46 -30.48
C ALA A 225 19.48 16.49 -30.52
N VAL A 226 19.78 15.19 -30.53
CA VAL A 226 18.77 14.11 -30.53
C VAL A 226 18.68 13.55 -29.12
N TYR A 227 17.47 13.33 -28.63
CA TYR A 227 17.19 12.75 -27.32
C TYR A 227 16.28 11.51 -27.48
N ASP A 228 16.41 10.54 -26.59
CA ASP A 228 15.51 9.40 -26.49
C ASP A 228 14.25 9.76 -25.69
N LEU A 229 13.31 8.81 -25.59
CA LEU A 229 12.02 9.00 -24.90
C LEU A 229 12.15 9.09 -23.37
N SER A 230 13.32 8.80 -22.80
CA SER A 230 13.63 8.97 -21.38
C SER A 230 14.43 10.25 -21.09
N GLY A 231 14.65 11.11 -22.09
CA GLY A 231 15.38 12.37 -21.96
C GLY A 231 16.91 12.23 -22.02
N GLY A 232 17.42 11.02 -22.30
CA GLY A 232 18.83 10.74 -22.56
C GLY A 232 19.28 11.33 -23.89
N ARG A 233 20.44 11.98 -23.91
CA ARG A 233 21.00 12.61 -25.12
C ARG A 233 21.69 11.56 -26.00
N VAL A 234 21.22 11.38 -27.23
CA VAL A 234 21.62 10.29 -28.14
C VAL A 234 22.70 10.70 -29.15
N ASN A 235 22.82 11.99 -29.52
CA ASN A 235 23.94 12.49 -30.35
C ASN A 235 24.11 14.03 -30.31
N SER A 236 25.33 14.51 -30.57
CA SER A 236 25.67 15.91 -30.88
C SER A 236 26.62 15.93 -32.09
N SER A 237 26.16 16.40 -33.25
CA SER A 237 27.02 16.62 -34.42
C SER A 237 26.45 17.72 -35.31
N PHE A 238 27.33 18.58 -35.83
CA PHE A 238 26.98 19.66 -36.77
C PHE A 238 26.67 19.06 -38.14
N PHE A 239 25.48 19.30 -38.69
CA PHE A 239 25.10 18.82 -40.01
C PHE A 239 24.55 19.94 -40.90
N THR A 240 24.85 19.85 -42.21
CA THR A 240 24.13 20.60 -43.24
C THR A 240 22.85 19.82 -43.55
N LEU A 241 21.70 20.50 -43.54
CA LEU A 241 20.38 19.91 -43.77
C LEU A 241 20.26 19.49 -45.25
N HIS A 242 20.82 18.34 -45.61
CA HIS A 242 20.34 17.59 -46.76
C HIS A 242 19.10 16.82 -46.33
N SER A 243 18.20 16.59 -47.27
CA SER A 243 16.90 15.90 -47.20
C SER A 243 16.94 14.44 -46.68
N SER A 244 18.02 14.04 -46.01
CA SER A 244 18.32 12.70 -45.52
C SER A 244 18.23 12.53 -43.99
N PHE A 245 17.83 13.54 -43.21
CA PHE A 245 17.49 13.35 -41.79
C PHE A 245 16.10 12.69 -41.65
N LYS A 246 16.08 11.36 -41.76
CA LYS A 246 14.92 10.49 -41.51
C LYS A 246 15.25 9.48 -40.41
N LYS A 247 15.60 9.94 -39.21
CA LYS A 247 15.57 9.05 -38.05
C LYS A 247 14.21 9.18 -37.37
N ARG A 248 13.51 8.05 -37.26
CA ARG A 248 12.28 7.92 -36.49
C ARG A 248 12.54 8.38 -35.06
N GLY A 249 11.62 9.17 -34.50
CA GLY A 249 11.74 9.72 -33.16
C GLY A 249 11.71 11.25 -33.11
N ILE A 250 12.08 11.79 -31.94
CA ILE A 250 12.02 13.22 -31.61
C ILE A 250 13.32 13.91 -32.05
N ASN A 251 13.19 14.91 -32.92
CA ASN A 251 14.30 15.74 -33.37
C ASN A 251 14.11 17.17 -32.85
N ILE A 252 15.13 17.75 -32.21
CA ILE A 252 15.11 19.15 -31.74
C ILE A 252 16.09 19.95 -32.60
N ILE A 253 15.53 20.76 -33.50
CA ILE A 253 16.28 21.63 -34.40
C ILE A 253 16.49 22.97 -33.72
N ARG A 254 17.74 23.43 -33.60
CA ARG A 254 18.06 24.78 -33.11
C ARG A 254 18.51 25.67 -34.28
N TYR A 255 17.79 26.77 -34.48
CA TYR A 255 18.02 27.77 -35.53
C TYR A 255 19.13 28.75 -35.15
N SER A 256 19.72 29.41 -36.15
CA SER A 256 20.79 30.41 -36.00
C SER A 256 20.34 31.66 -35.24
N ASP A 257 19.04 31.97 -35.27
CA ASP A 257 18.40 33.01 -34.46
C ASP A 257 18.18 32.60 -32.98
N GLY A 258 18.58 31.38 -32.63
CA GLY A 258 18.44 30.82 -31.29
C GLY A 258 17.10 30.14 -31.03
N THR A 259 16.14 30.17 -31.97
CA THR A 259 14.86 29.48 -31.82
C THR A 259 15.04 27.97 -31.92
N THR A 260 14.15 27.20 -31.29
CA THR A 260 14.15 25.75 -31.38
C THR A 260 12.81 25.25 -31.92
N ARG A 261 12.83 24.21 -32.76
CA ARG A 261 11.62 23.51 -33.20
C ARG A 261 11.76 22.02 -33.02
N LYS A 262 10.71 21.41 -32.49
CA LYS A 262 10.59 19.96 -32.34
C LYS A 262 9.91 19.39 -33.58
N VAL A 263 10.54 18.39 -34.19
CA VAL A 263 10.01 17.64 -35.33
C VAL A 263 9.95 16.17 -34.96
N ILE A 264 8.75 15.59 -35.07
CA ILE A 264 8.52 14.16 -34.82
C ILE A 264 8.39 13.47 -36.17
N ILE A 265 9.27 12.49 -36.43
CA ILE A 265 9.27 11.72 -37.67
C ILE A 265 8.79 10.30 -37.36
N LYS A 266 7.67 9.88 -37.97
CA LYS A 266 7.08 8.52 -37.90
C LYS A 266 7.80 7.53 -38.82
#